data_AF-A0A3N5ESV1-F1
#
_entry.id   AF-A0A3N5ESV1-F1
#
_cell.length_a   1.000
_cell.length_b   1.000
_cell.length_c   1.000
_cell.angle_alpha   90.00
_cell.angle_beta   90.00
_cell.angle_gamma   90.00
#
_symmetry.space_group_name_H-M   'P 1'
#
loop_
_entity.id
_entity.type
_entity.pdbx_description
1 polymer ?
#
loop_
_entity_poly.entity_id
_entity_poly.type
_entity_poly.pdbx_seq_one_letter_code
_entity_poly.pdbx_strand_id
1 'polypeptide(L)'
;NNAIYGMTGGQMAPTTLLGMKTTTSPAGRTVETAGYPIKMADIVATFPGTYFVSRHSVHTPNAVRYLKKAITKSFQHQKEGKGTCFIEVVSNCPSGWKMTPVQANKWLEQNMFPIYPIGDIKAPK
;
A
#
# COMPACT_ATOMS: atom_id res chain seq x y z
N ASN A 1 3.35 -0.47 -2.20
CA ASN A 1 3.35 -1.05 -0.84
C ASN A 1 3.18 -2.56 -0.95
N ASN A 2 4.29 -3.28 -0.81
CA ASN A 2 4.35 -4.74 -0.74
C ASN A 2 4.75 -5.24 0.67
N ALA A 3 4.63 -4.37 1.68
CA ALA A 3 4.98 -4.64 3.07
C ALA A 3 6.46 -4.97 3.38
N ILE A 4 7.39 -4.85 2.43
CA ILE A 4 8.82 -5.13 2.64
C ILE A 4 9.70 -4.19 1.83
N TYR A 5 10.98 -4.10 2.15
CA TYR A 5 11.96 -3.54 1.23
C TYR A 5 12.28 -4.57 0.15
N GLY A 6 11.47 -4.56 -0.92
CA GLY A 6 11.50 -5.60 -1.96
C GLY A 6 12.82 -5.73 -2.72
N MET A 7 13.54 -4.61 -2.93
CA MET A 7 14.80 -4.59 -3.69
C MET A 7 16.01 -5.05 -2.87
N THR A 8 15.90 -5.11 -1.54
CA THR A 8 17.00 -5.49 -0.63
C THR A 8 16.88 -6.92 -0.11
N GLY A 9 16.21 -7.78 -0.90
CA GLY A 9 15.96 -9.17 -0.53
C GLY A 9 14.79 -9.35 0.44
N GLY A 10 13.95 -8.34 0.64
CA GLY A 10 12.75 -8.43 1.48
C GLY A 10 13.02 -8.22 2.96
N GLN A 11 13.74 -7.14 3.29
CA GLN A 11 13.91 -6.69 4.67
C GLN A 11 12.61 -6.08 5.23
N MET A 12 12.52 -6.01 6.56
CA MET A 12 11.38 -5.38 7.25
C MET A 12 11.23 -3.91 6.85
N ALA A 13 10.07 -3.57 6.30
CA ALA A 13 9.63 -2.20 6.07
C ALA A 13 8.70 -1.70 7.20
N PRO A 14 8.48 -0.38 7.33
CA PRO A 14 7.48 0.16 8.25
C PRO A 14 6.05 -0.34 7.98
N THR A 15 5.78 -0.78 6.75
CA THR A 15 4.49 -1.36 6.33
C THR A 15 4.40 -2.89 6.50
N THR A 16 5.42 -3.52 7.09
CA THR A 16 5.42 -4.98 7.34
C THR A 16 4.26 -5.34 8.27
N LEU A 17 3.51 -6.39 7.94
CA LEU A 17 2.38 -6.84 8.78
C LEU A 17 2.88 -7.49 10.08
N LEU A 18 2.05 -7.50 11.12
CA LEU A 18 2.35 -8.27 12.33
C LEU A 18 2.50 -9.76 12.00
N GLY A 19 3.50 -10.41 12.60
CA GLY A 19 3.84 -11.82 12.33
C GLY A 19 4.47 -12.09 10.96
N MET A 20 4.51 -11.11 10.04
CA MET A 20 5.13 -11.29 8.73
C MET A 20 6.64 -11.42 8.87
N LYS A 21 7.16 -12.56 8.41
CA LYS A 21 8.60 -12.86 8.41
C LYS A 21 9.30 -12.12 7.28
N THR A 22 10.46 -11.58 7.58
CA THR A 22 11.33 -10.88 6.62
C THR A 22 12.78 -11.29 6.85
N THR A 23 13.72 -10.88 5.99
CA THR A 23 15.14 -11.23 6.19
C THR A 23 15.73 -10.66 7.47
N THR A 24 15.27 -9.49 7.92
CA THR A 24 15.71 -8.83 9.15
C THR A 24 14.79 -9.08 10.34
N SER A 25 13.65 -9.74 10.14
CA SER A 25 12.72 -10.16 11.20
C SER A 25 12.27 -11.62 10.99
N PRO A 26 13.16 -12.60 11.19
CA PRO A 26 12.88 -14.02 10.90
C PRO A 26 11.79 -14.62 11.80
N ALA A 27 11.61 -14.10 13.01
CA ALA A 27 10.52 -14.45 13.91
C ALA A 27 9.19 -13.76 13.57
N GLY A 28 9.20 -12.81 12.62
CA GLY A 28 8.07 -11.94 12.29
C GLY A 28 8.15 -10.57 12.98
N ARG A 29 7.41 -9.59 12.46
CA ARG A 29 7.24 -8.28 13.13
C ARG A 29 6.41 -8.45 14.40
N THR A 30 6.84 -7.84 15.50
CA THR A 30 6.07 -7.76 16.75
C THR A 30 5.81 -6.31 17.16
N VAL A 31 4.78 -6.09 17.98
CA VAL A 31 4.39 -4.74 18.44
C VAL A 31 5.44 -4.18 19.40
N GLU A 32 6.03 -5.03 20.23
CA GLU A 32 6.97 -4.65 21.29
C GLU A 32 8.28 -4.12 20.72
N THR A 33 8.71 -4.67 19.57
CA THR A 33 10.01 -4.35 18.96
C THR A 33 9.90 -3.32 17.83
N ALA A 34 8.80 -3.35 17.07
CA ALA A 34 8.67 -2.57 15.85
C ALA A 34 7.35 -1.76 15.77
N GLY A 35 6.43 -1.94 16.71
CA GLY A 35 5.11 -1.30 16.71
C GLY A 35 4.15 -1.86 15.66
N TYR A 36 3.00 -1.20 15.50
CA TYR A 36 2.01 -1.55 14.47
C TYR A 36 2.47 -1.11 13.06
N PRO A 37 2.01 -1.79 11.99
CA PRO A 37 2.34 -1.40 10.62
C PRO A 37 1.89 0.04 10.33
N ILE A 38 2.77 0.84 9.72
CA ILE A 38 2.45 2.24 9.40
C ILE A 38 1.53 2.29 8.17
N LYS A 39 0.40 2.98 8.30
CA LYS A 39 -0.56 3.22 7.22
C LYS A 39 -0.30 4.60 6.60
N MET A 40 0.64 4.67 5.66
CA MET A 40 1.15 5.95 5.16
C MET A 40 0.05 6.79 4.50
N ALA A 41 -0.85 6.20 3.73
CA ALA A 41 -1.94 6.95 3.11
C ALA A 41 -2.89 7.58 4.15
N ASP A 42 -3.17 6.87 5.25
CA ASP A 42 -4.03 7.35 6.33
C ASP A 42 -3.39 8.58 7.01
N ILE A 43 -2.07 8.55 7.21
CA ILE A 43 -1.31 9.68 7.75
C ILE A 43 -1.33 10.86 6.76
N VAL A 44 -1.01 10.62 5.48
CA VAL A 44 -0.96 11.67 4.46
C VAL A 44 -2.33 12.35 4.26
N ALA A 45 -3.42 11.63 4.47
CA ALA A 45 -4.77 12.17 4.42
C ALA A 45 -5.03 13.25 5.49
N THR A 46 -4.36 13.19 6.64
CA THR A 46 -4.58 14.19 7.72
C THR A 46 -3.92 15.54 7.43
N PHE A 47 -3.02 15.62 6.45
CA PHE A 47 -2.30 16.87 6.17
C PHE A 47 -3.23 17.90 5.50
N PRO A 48 -3.12 19.20 5.88
CA PRO A 48 -4.01 20.25 5.39
C PRO A 48 -3.85 20.52 3.89
N GLY A 49 -2.64 20.38 3.34
CA GLY A 49 -2.36 20.59 1.91
C GLY A 49 -2.71 19.40 1.00
N THR A 50 -3.11 18.27 1.56
CA THR A 50 -3.49 17.09 0.78
C THR A 50 -4.94 17.20 0.33
N TYR A 51 -5.19 17.17 -0.97
CA TYR A 51 -6.52 17.30 -1.56
C TYR A 51 -7.20 15.95 -1.83
N PHE A 52 -6.44 14.99 -2.34
CA PHE A 52 -6.94 13.66 -2.70
C PHE A 52 -5.99 12.57 -2.22
N VAL A 53 -6.51 11.60 -1.48
CA VAL A 53 -5.77 10.41 -1.04
C VAL A 53 -6.58 9.17 -1.35
N SER A 54 -5.98 8.24 -2.07
CA SER A 54 -6.62 6.96 -2.40
C SER A 54 -5.65 5.80 -2.33
N ARG A 55 -6.19 4.62 -2.04
CA ARG A 55 -5.45 3.36 -2.00
C ARG A 55 -6.03 2.40 -3.03
N HIS A 56 -5.15 1.86 -3.88
CA HIS A 56 -5.50 0.93 -4.95
C HIS A 56 -4.55 -0.26 -4.99
N SER A 57 -4.83 -1.21 -5.88
CA SER A 57 -3.97 -2.37 -6.12
C SER A 57 -3.87 -2.69 -7.62
N VAL A 58 -2.97 -3.61 -7.98
CA VAL A 58 -2.67 -3.97 -9.37
C VAL A 58 -2.76 -5.47 -9.65
N HIS A 59 -3.23 -6.25 -8.67
CA HIS A 59 -3.29 -7.72 -8.73
C HIS A 59 -4.29 -8.28 -9.77
N THR A 60 -5.25 -7.48 -10.25
CA THR A 60 -6.20 -7.86 -11.30
C THR A 60 -6.36 -6.76 -12.35
N PRO A 61 -6.80 -7.09 -13.58
CA PRO A 61 -7.10 -6.08 -14.61
C PRO A 61 -8.13 -5.04 -14.16
N ASN A 62 -9.11 -5.45 -13.34
CA ASN A 62 -10.10 -4.52 -12.81
C ASN A 62 -9.50 -3.53 -11.82
N ALA A 63 -8.63 -3.99 -10.93
CA ALA A 63 -7.90 -3.13 -9.99
C ALA A 63 -7.02 -2.10 -10.73
N VAL A 64 -6.35 -2.52 -11.81
CA VAL A 64 -5.58 -1.62 -12.69
C VAL A 64 -6.47 -0.53 -13.31
N ARG A 65 -7.69 -0.87 -13.75
CA ARG A 65 -8.63 0.13 -14.27
C ARG A 65 -9.03 1.18 -13.23
N TYR A 66 -9.28 0.78 -11.98
CA TYR A 66 -9.58 1.72 -10.90
C TYR A 66 -8.37 2.61 -10.58
N LEU A 67 -7.17 2.02 -10.47
CA LEU A 67 -5.94 2.77 -10.25
C LEU A 67 -5.71 3.81 -11.36
N LYS A 68 -5.89 3.44 -12.63
CA LYS A 68 -5.74 4.37 -13.76
C LYS A 68 -6.67 5.57 -13.62
N LYS A 69 -7.94 5.35 -13.25
CA LYS A 69 -8.90 6.44 -13.03
C LYS A 69 -8.44 7.39 -11.92
N ALA A 70 -7.97 6.86 -10.80
CA ALA A 70 -7.48 7.67 -9.68
C ALA A 70 -6.22 8.47 -10.02
N ILE A 71 -5.29 7.87 -10.78
CA ILE A 71 -4.09 8.58 -11.28
C ILE A 71 -4.51 9.74 -12.20
N THR A 72 -5.41 9.50 -13.15
CA THR A 72 -5.92 10.55 -14.05
C THR A 72 -6.58 11.68 -13.26
N LYS A 73 -7.44 11.35 -12.28
CA LYS A 73 -8.10 12.32 -11.41
C LYS A 73 -7.09 13.14 -10.60
N SER A 74 -6.06 12.49 -10.06
CA SER A 74 -4.99 13.16 -9.30
C SER A 74 -4.21 14.18 -10.13
N PHE A 75 -3.85 13.83 -11.36
CA PHE A 75 -3.20 14.77 -12.27
C PHE A 75 -4.11 15.94 -12.65
N GLN A 76 -5.42 15.70 -12.81
CA GLN A 76 -6.38 16.77 -13.05
C GLN A 76 -6.43 17.75 -11.87
N HIS A 77 -6.51 17.25 -10.65
CA HIS A 77 -6.48 18.08 -9.43
C HIS A 77 -5.18 18.88 -9.28
N GLN A 78 -4.03 18.29 -9.64
CA GLN A 78 -2.76 19.03 -9.66
C GLN A 78 -2.76 20.16 -10.69
N LYS A 79 -3.26 19.92 -11.91
CA LYS A 79 -3.37 20.96 -12.96
C LYS A 79 -4.26 22.13 -12.54
N GLU A 80 -5.32 21.83 -11.77
CA GLU A 80 -6.26 22.82 -11.23
C GLU A 80 -5.75 23.52 -9.96
N GLY A 81 -4.53 23.22 -9.49
CA GLY A 81 -3.95 23.84 -8.29
C GLY A 81 -4.68 23.47 -6.99
N LYS A 82 -5.38 22.34 -6.94
CA LYS A 82 -6.23 21.95 -5.80
C LYS A 82 -5.46 21.45 -4.58
N GLY A 83 -4.17 21.14 -4.74
CA GLY A 83 -3.28 20.67 -3.68
C GLY A 83 -2.62 19.33 -4.01
N THR A 84 -1.96 18.76 -3.01
CA THR A 84 -1.21 17.51 -3.17
C THR A 84 -2.15 16.31 -3.28
N CYS A 85 -1.87 15.41 -4.21
CA CYS A 85 -2.57 14.14 -4.34
C CYS A 85 -1.62 13.00 -3.98
N PHE A 86 -2.11 11.98 -3.26
CA PHE A 86 -1.35 10.80 -2.86
C PHE A 86 -2.09 9.52 -3.24
N ILE A 87 -1.41 8.61 -3.94
CA ILE A 87 -1.95 7.30 -4.29
C ILE A 87 -1.05 6.23 -3.71
N GLU A 88 -1.58 5.43 -2.79
CA GLU A 88 -0.92 4.21 -2.33
C GLU A 88 -1.33 3.04 -3.21
N VAL A 89 -0.34 2.39 -3.84
CA VAL A 89 -0.57 1.15 -4.60
C VAL A 89 -0.13 -0.04 -3.75
N VAL A 90 -1.08 -0.80 -3.23
CA VAL A 90 -0.82 -2.08 -2.57
C VAL A 90 -0.56 -3.15 -3.62
N SER A 91 0.63 -3.74 -3.61
CA SER A 91 1.12 -4.60 -4.69
C SER A 91 1.65 -5.92 -4.13
N ASN A 92 1.58 -6.96 -4.96
CA ASN A 92 2.23 -8.23 -4.65
C ASN A 92 3.76 -8.12 -4.74
N CYS A 93 4.48 -9.08 -4.15
CA CYS A 93 5.92 -9.24 -4.37
C CYS A 93 6.27 -10.73 -4.31
N PRO A 94 6.02 -11.50 -5.39
CA PRO A 94 6.21 -12.95 -5.40
C PRO A 94 7.62 -13.37 -4.96
N SER A 95 8.65 -12.66 -5.44
CA SER A 95 10.05 -12.90 -5.07
C SER A 95 10.31 -12.65 -3.58
N GLY A 96 9.93 -11.48 -3.08
CA GLY A 96 10.17 -11.10 -1.67
C GLY A 96 9.33 -11.91 -0.67
N TRP A 97 8.15 -12.39 -1.08
CA TRP A 97 7.29 -13.23 -0.25
C TRP A 97 7.57 -14.73 -0.43
N LYS A 98 8.44 -15.11 -1.37
CA LYS A 98 8.77 -16.50 -1.72
C LYS A 98 7.52 -17.31 -2.09
N MET A 99 6.65 -16.71 -2.88
CA MET A 99 5.38 -17.29 -3.35
C MET A 99 5.35 -17.29 -4.88
N THR A 100 4.56 -18.20 -5.48
CA THR A 100 4.23 -18.06 -6.91
C THR A 100 3.40 -16.79 -7.14
N PRO A 101 3.38 -16.22 -8.36
CA PRO A 101 2.58 -15.02 -8.66
C PRO A 101 1.09 -15.17 -8.31
N VAL A 102 0.51 -16.34 -8.57
CA VAL A 102 -0.91 -16.62 -8.26
C VAL A 102 -1.16 -16.69 -6.76
N GLN A 103 -0.28 -17.34 -6.00
CA GLN A 103 -0.37 -17.37 -4.53
C GLN A 103 -0.20 -15.98 -3.92
N ALA A 104 0.74 -15.19 -4.45
CA ALA A 104 0.97 -13.83 -3.96
C ALA A 104 -0.27 -12.93 -4.13
N ASN A 105 -1.03 -13.08 -5.22
CA ASN A 105 -2.29 -12.37 -5.40
C ASN A 105 -3.33 -12.75 -4.34
N LYS A 106 -3.50 -14.05 -4.07
CA LYS A 106 -4.42 -14.53 -3.02
C LYS A 106 -3.99 -14.05 -1.63
N TRP A 107 -2.69 -14.11 -1.35
CA TRP A 107 -2.13 -13.68 -0.08
C TRP A 107 -2.32 -12.17 0.13
N LEU A 108 -2.12 -11.36 -0.92
CA LEU A 108 -2.38 -9.92 -0.92
C LEU A 108 -3.82 -9.63 -0.48
N GLU A 109 -4.81 -10.29 -1.10
CA GLU A 109 -6.23 -10.11 -0.75
C GLU A 109 -6.52 -10.50 0.70
N GLN A 110 -5.97 -11.62 1.15
CA GLN A 110 -6.26 -12.20 2.47
C GLN A 110 -5.55 -11.47 3.62
N ASN A 111 -4.37 -10.90 3.39
CA ASN A 111 -3.50 -10.41 4.46
C ASN A 111 -3.24 -8.90 4.37
N MET A 112 -3.01 -8.37 3.17
CA MET A 112 -2.70 -6.96 3.00
C MET A 112 -3.96 -6.10 2.98
N PHE A 113 -5.02 -6.48 2.27
CA PHE A 113 -6.23 -5.66 2.17
C PHE A 113 -6.96 -5.43 3.50
N PRO A 114 -7.02 -6.39 4.45
CA PRO A 114 -7.59 -6.12 5.77
C PRO A 114 -6.85 -5.01 6.54
N ILE A 115 -5.53 -4.90 6.34
CA ILE A 115 -4.71 -3.89 7.02
C ILE A 115 -4.65 -2.58 6.23
N TYR A 116 -4.65 -2.68 4.90
CA TYR A 116 -4.57 -1.61 3.93
C TYR A 116 -5.80 -1.62 3.00
N PRO A 117 -6.99 -1.24 3.50
CA PRO A 117 -8.23 -1.32 2.75
C PRO A 117 -8.22 -0.40 1.53
N ILE A 118 -8.61 -0.97 0.38
CA ILE A 118 -8.69 -0.28 -0.92
C ILE A 118 -9.85 0.73 -0.91
N GLY A 119 -9.63 1.89 -1.52
CA GLY A 119 -10.64 2.94 -1.66
C GLY A 119 -10.07 4.35 -1.48
N ASP A 120 -10.93 5.34 -1.69
CA ASP A 120 -10.62 6.74 -1.43
C ASP A 120 -10.64 7.00 0.08
N ILE A 121 -9.52 7.49 0.62
CA ILE A 121 -9.35 7.80 2.04
C ILE A 121 -9.69 9.27 2.31
N LYS A 122 -9.30 10.15 1.38
CA LYS A 122 -9.67 11.55 1.35
C LYS A 122 -10.11 11.90 -0.06
N ALA A 123 -11.40 12.18 -0.21
CA ALA A 123 -11.96 12.66 -1.46
C ALA A 123 -12.46 14.10 -1.26
N PRO A 124 -12.29 14.98 -2.27
CA PRO A 124 -12.98 16.26 -2.28
C PRO A 124 -14.50 16.02 -2.32
N LYS A 125 -15.25 16.82 -1.57
CA LYS A 125 -16.70 16.86 -1.66
C LYS A 125 -17.13 17.53 -2.97
#